data_AF-A0A847XN27-F1
#
_entry.id   AF-A0A847XN27-F1
#
_cell.length_a   1.000
_cell.length_b   1.000
_cell.length_c   1.000
_cell.angle_alpha   90.00
_cell.angle_beta   90.00
_cell.angle_gamma   90.00
#
_symmetry.space_group_name_H-M   'P 1'
#
loop_
_entity.id
_entity.type
_entity.pdbx_description
1 polymer ?
#
loop_
_entity_poly.entity_id
_entity_poly.type
_entity_poly.pdbx_seq_one_letter_code
_entity_poly.pdbx_strand_id
1 'polypeptide(L)'
;MMMRIKTLIILFLFAANIAGAYSESDDTIIIKYDDDSENISIDLDSLVNDWYVKKALENNPQVLYDDTTGIEYPDSIYTKRIAKINSVVKLNYNSIIRNHIHVYTIKKRPQFKVMLGLKDYYFPMIEDIFDYYGLPSELKYMAIIESALNPNAVNRRSGATGMWQFMYSTGRSYGLTINSIVDERRDPVKATHAAARYMRDLYDIYKDWILVIAAYNCGPGNVNKAIRRSGNKKDYWQIYYRLPRETRGYIPQFIAAAYAVNYYSDHNIQPIPVNFPLATDTIMLNSDIHLTQVSEVLGIPHGELRALNPQYRTGLVPGATKPSPLTLPLNHLGDFIDLNDTIRSYKPEVYLNKAVLIADPSRSTFVPPDVKGKTKLIYTVKEGDNLGFISEWYRVGLSDLRYWNNISRNLIRIGQQLVVYVDPENAEYYSKINSMSFAEKQLSAGNSVAPVSQVAQTTPAESDSDYITHIVRNGDTIWDIVKIYGNVTTTEVLSLNNITNPQKIKVGQVLKIKKRVDS
;
A
#
# COMPACT_ATOMS: atom_id res chain seq x y z
N MET A 1 -56.86 -75.52 -9.42
CA MET A 1 -55.86 -76.60 -9.35
C MET A 1 -54.74 -76.25 -10.33
N MET A 2 -53.50 -76.16 -9.82
CA MET A 2 -52.17 -76.20 -10.48
C MET A 2 -52.13 -76.08 -12.02
N MET A 3 -51.25 -75.32 -12.67
CA MET A 3 -49.82 -75.09 -12.37
C MET A 3 -49.20 -74.18 -13.47
N ARG A 4 -48.17 -73.40 -13.08
CA ARG A 4 -46.89 -73.16 -13.81
C ARG A 4 -46.88 -72.41 -15.15
N ILE A 5 -46.14 -71.28 -15.21
CA ILE A 5 -44.75 -71.17 -15.71
C ILE A 5 -44.29 -69.69 -15.66
N LYS A 6 -43.03 -69.48 -15.26
CA LYS A 6 -42.32 -68.20 -15.18
C LYS A 6 -41.86 -67.73 -16.57
N THR A 7 -42.01 -66.45 -16.88
CA THR A 7 -41.06 -65.73 -17.77
C THR A 7 -40.99 -64.25 -17.40
N LEU A 8 -39.76 -63.75 -17.32
CA LEU A 8 -39.32 -62.40 -16.97
C LEU A 8 -39.38 -61.50 -18.21
N ILE A 9 -40.08 -60.35 -18.19
CA ILE A 9 -39.93 -59.28 -19.20
C ILE A 9 -40.02 -57.90 -18.51
N ILE A 10 -38.98 -57.10 -18.76
CA ILE A 10 -38.79 -55.69 -18.40
C ILE A 10 -39.77 -54.84 -19.21
N LEU A 11 -40.53 -53.94 -18.56
CA LEU A 11 -41.33 -52.93 -19.24
C LEU A 11 -40.86 -51.53 -18.85
N PHE A 12 -40.24 -50.86 -19.83
CA PHE A 12 -40.07 -49.42 -19.91
C PHE A 12 -41.45 -48.76 -20.06
N LEU A 13 -41.73 -47.72 -19.27
CA LEU A 13 -42.87 -46.83 -19.49
C LEU A 13 -42.36 -45.43 -19.86
N PHE A 14 -42.66 -45.06 -21.10
CA PHE A 14 -42.44 -43.75 -21.70
C PHE A 14 -43.78 -43.01 -21.66
N ALA A 15 -43.83 -41.80 -21.11
CA ALA A 15 -44.91 -40.85 -21.38
C ALA A 15 -44.36 -39.42 -21.32
N ALA A 16 -44.53 -38.74 -22.45
CA ALA A 16 -43.94 -37.46 -22.84
C ALA A 16 -44.51 -36.25 -22.06
N ASN A 17 -43.73 -35.18 -21.94
CA ASN A 17 -44.27 -33.82 -21.86
C ASN A 17 -43.28 -32.77 -22.42
N ILE A 18 -43.71 -32.19 -23.56
CA ILE A 18 -43.66 -30.79 -23.97
C ILE A 18 -42.33 -30.04 -23.79
N ALA A 19 -41.67 -29.82 -24.94
CA ALA A 19 -40.62 -28.85 -25.12
C ALA A 19 -41.15 -27.42 -24.91
N GLY A 20 -40.81 -26.83 -23.76
CA GLY A 20 -40.77 -25.40 -23.56
C GLY A 20 -39.31 -24.97 -23.45
N ALA A 21 -38.82 -24.20 -24.42
CA ALA A 21 -37.50 -23.60 -24.38
C ALA A 21 -37.45 -22.58 -23.23
N TYR A 22 -36.92 -22.99 -22.08
CA TYR A 22 -36.42 -22.09 -21.05
C TYR A 22 -34.93 -21.94 -21.28
N SER A 23 -34.49 -20.72 -21.63
CA SER A 23 -33.09 -20.38 -21.61
C SER A 23 -32.61 -20.41 -20.17
N GLU A 24 -31.78 -21.40 -19.83
CA GLU A 24 -30.89 -21.33 -18.70
C GLU A 24 -29.96 -20.12 -18.91
N SER A 25 -30.27 -18.99 -18.25
CA SER A 25 -29.26 -17.98 -17.98
C SER A 25 -28.43 -18.48 -16.81
N ASP A 26 -27.57 -19.44 -17.10
CA ASP A 26 -26.52 -19.94 -16.24
C ASP A 26 -25.41 -18.87 -16.18
N ASP A 27 -25.74 -17.69 -15.62
CA ASP A 27 -24.76 -16.67 -15.27
C ASP A 27 -24.11 -17.04 -13.92
N THR A 28 -23.53 -18.24 -13.90
CA THR A 28 -22.58 -18.62 -12.86
C THR A 28 -21.29 -17.83 -13.11
N ILE A 29 -21.28 -16.58 -12.66
CA ILE A 29 -20.10 -15.74 -12.70
C ILE A 29 -19.08 -16.35 -11.73
N ILE A 30 -18.06 -17.01 -12.29
CA ILE A 30 -16.85 -17.42 -11.60
C ILE A 30 -16.10 -16.14 -11.18
N ILE A 31 -16.47 -15.58 -10.03
CA ILE A 31 -15.54 -14.75 -9.26
C ILE A 31 -14.41 -15.71 -8.88
N LYS A 32 -13.15 -15.39 -9.19
CA LYS A 32 -12.03 -16.10 -8.54
C LYS A 32 -12.16 -15.82 -7.04
N TYR A 33 -12.81 -16.74 -6.34
CA TYR A 33 -13.32 -16.63 -4.97
C TYR A 33 -12.22 -16.65 -3.90
N ASP A 34 -10.99 -17.04 -4.27
CA ASP A 34 -9.94 -17.32 -3.28
C ASP A 34 -9.22 -16.07 -2.75
N ASP A 35 -9.03 -15.02 -3.57
CA ASP A 35 -8.13 -13.88 -3.27
C ASP A 35 -8.56 -13.05 -2.04
N ASP A 36 -9.88 -12.83 -1.85
CA ASP A 36 -10.38 -12.01 -0.71
C ASP A 36 -10.37 -12.79 0.62
N SER A 37 -10.43 -14.12 0.57
CA SER A 37 -10.35 -14.97 1.78
C SER A 37 -8.90 -15.24 2.21
N GLU A 38 -7.96 -15.14 1.27
CA GLU A 38 -6.53 -15.27 1.52
C GLU A 38 -6.01 -14.17 2.47
N ASN A 39 -6.52 -12.93 2.38
CA ASN A 39 -6.07 -11.84 3.25
C ASN A 39 -6.33 -12.13 4.74
N ILE A 40 -7.56 -12.51 5.11
CA ILE A 40 -7.88 -12.91 6.50
C ILE A 40 -7.00 -14.08 6.94
N SER A 41 -6.79 -15.05 6.05
CA SER A 41 -5.93 -16.20 6.31
C SER A 41 -4.48 -15.78 6.62
N ILE A 42 -3.93 -14.86 5.84
CA ILE A 42 -2.57 -14.32 6.00
C ILE A 42 -2.45 -13.53 7.32
N ASP A 43 -3.44 -12.70 7.65
CA ASP A 43 -3.43 -11.90 8.87
C ASP A 43 -3.51 -12.78 10.11
N LEU A 44 -4.38 -13.80 10.09
CA LEU A 44 -4.47 -14.82 11.14
C LEU A 44 -3.14 -15.60 11.28
N ASP A 45 -2.51 -15.99 10.17
CA ASP A 45 -1.21 -16.64 10.19
C ASP A 45 -0.11 -15.72 10.75
N SER A 46 -0.24 -14.41 10.60
CA SER A 46 0.73 -13.45 11.14
C SER A 46 0.80 -13.45 12.67
N LEU A 47 -0.29 -13.82 13.36
CA LEU A 47 -0.42 -13.76 14.82
C LEU A 47 0.58 -14.66 15.55
N VAL A 48 0.99 -15.77 14.93
CA VAL A 48 1.99 -16.68 15.53
C VAL A 48 3.34 -16.02 15.76
N ASN A 49 3.57 -14.84 15.17
CA ASN A 49 4.81 -14.09 15.34
C ASN A 49 4.78 -13.12 16.53
N ASP A 50 3.61 -12.82 17.09
CA ASP A 50 3.45 -11.94 18.24
C ASP A 50 4.09 -12.54 19.50
N TRP A 51 4.66 -11.70 20.37
CA TRP A 51 5.42 -12.17 21.53
C TRP A 51 4.55 -12.89 22.56
N TYR A 52 3.40 -12.31 22.90
CA TYR A 52 2.49 -12.89 23.89
C TYR A 52 1.84 -14.16 23.34
N VAL A 53 1.55 -14.18 22.04
CA VAL A 53 1.08 -15.39 21.36
C VAL A 53 2.12 -16.50 21.41
N LYS A 54 3.38 -16.21 21.05
CA LYS A 54 4.48 -17.19 21.15
C LYS A 54 4.60 -17.75 22.56
N LYS A 55 4.55 -16.88 23.58
CA LYS A 55 4.61 -17.30 24.99
C LYS A 55 3.43 -18.18 25.40
N ALA A 56 2.22 -17.85 24.97
CA ALA A 56 1.04 -18.67 25.22
C ALA A 56 1.16 -20.06 24.58
N LEU A 57 1.68 -20.11 23.34
CA LEU A 57 1.86 -21.35 22.59
C LEU A 57 3.02 -22.22 23.09
N GLU A 58 4.12 -21.61 23.56
CA GLU A 58 5.25 -22.33 24.18
C GLU A 58 4.79 -23.19 25.36
N ASN A 59 3.88 -22.68 26.17
CA ASN A 59 3.37 -23.37 27.35
C ASN A 59 2.31 -24.44 27.01
N ASN A 60 1.67 -24.38 25.83
CA ASN A 60 0.63 -25.32 25.45
C ASN A 60 0.54 -25.55 23.93
N PRO A 61 1.56 -26.19 23.33
CA PRO A 61 1.67 -26.30 21.87
C PRO A 61 0.58 -27.18 21.25
N GLN A 62 0.00 -28.11 22.02
CA GLN A 62 -1.03 -29.05 21.55
C GLN A 62 -2.36 -28.35 21.25
N VAL A 63 -2.61 -27.16 21.78
CA VAL A 63 -3.88 -26.42 21.57
C VAL A 63 -4.10 -26.03 20.11
N LEU A 64 -3.02 -25.93 19.31
CA LEU A 64 -3.10 -25.70 17.87
C LEU A 64 -3.48 -26.96 17.07
N TYR A 65 -3.34 -28.16 17.66
CA TYR A 65 -3.49 -29.44 16.98
C TYR A 65 -4.70 -30.27 17.47
N ASP A 66 -5.25 -29.97 18.64
CA ASP A 66 -6.37 -30.70 19.26
C ASP A 66 -7.74 -30.50 18.58
N ASP A 67 -7.84 -29.66 17.55
CA ASP A 67 -9.12 -29.24 16.97
C ASP A 67 -9.19 -29.54 15.47
N THR A 68 -9.70 -30.72 15.15
CA THR A 68 -9.56 -31.32 13.82
C THR A 68 -10.80 -31.22 12.93
N THR A 69 -11.95 -30.75 13.43
CA THR A 69 -13.16 -30.68 12.58
C THR A 69 -14.05 -29.48 12.89
N GLY A 70 -14.10 -28.53 11.95
CA GLY A 70 -15.04 -27.41 12.00
C GLY A 70 -16.49 -27.86 11.81
N ILE A 71 -17.42 -27.20 12.50
CA ILE A 71 -18.85 -27.45 12.37
C ILE A 71 -19.44 -26.47 11.38
N GLU A 72 -20.16 -27.01 10.40
CA GLU A 72 -20.92 -26.26 9.41
C GLU A 72 -22.42 -26.34 9.74
N TYR A 73 -23.13 -25.24 9.58
CA TYR A 73 -24.58 -25.17 9.85
C TYR A 73 -25.36 -24.89 8.57
N PRO A 74 -26.66 -25.26 8.51
CA PRO A 74 -27.54 -24.81 7.43
C PRO A 74 -27.64 -23.28 7.37
N ASP A 75 -27.78 -22.73 6.17
CA ASP A 75 -27.92 -21.28 5.89
C ASP A 75 -28.99 -20.59 6.75
N SER A 76 -30.07 -21.30 7.08
CA SER A 76 -31.14 -20.80 7.94
C SER A 76 -30.67 -20.52 9.37
N ILE A 77 -29.70 -21.27 9.89
CA ILE A 77 -29.10 -21.06 11.20
C ILE A 77 -28.18 -19.85 11.17
N TYR A 78 -27.31 -19.74 10.16
CA TYR A 78 -26.46 -18.56 9.97
C TYR A 78 -27.30 -17.28 9.87
N THR A 79 -28.36 -17.31 9.06
CA THR A 79 -29.30 -16.18 8.90
C THR A 79 -29.92 -15.77 10.23
N LYS A 80 -30.46 -16.73 11.01
CA LYS A 80 -31.08 -16.48 12.30
C LYS A 80 -30.10 -15.91 13.32
N ARG A 81 -28.87 -16.42 13.35
CA ARG A 81 -27.82 -15.96 14.27
C ARG A 81 -27.36 -14.55 13.94
N ILE A 82 -27.09 -14.25 12.66
CA ILE A 82 -26.73 -12.88 12.23
C ILE A 82 -27.84 -11.88 12.58
N ALA A 83 -29.10 -12.23 12.32
CA ALA A 83 -30.25 -11.37 12.64
C ALA A 83 -30.45 -11.10 14.15
N LYS A 84 -29.86 -11.93 15.03
CA LYS A 84 -29.90 -11.76 16.49
C LYS A 84 -28.78 -10.87 17.03
N ILE A 85 -27.77 -10.53 16.22
CA ILE A 85 -26.70 -9.63 16.64
C ILE A 85 -27.28 -8.21 16.72
N ASN A 86 -27.25 -7.61 17.90
CA ASN A 86 -27.65 -6.22 18.09
C ASN A 86 -26.59 -5.31 17.45
N SER A 87 -26.93 -4.71 16.30
CA SER A 87 -26.01 -3.90 15.51
C SER A 87 -26.77 -2.77 14.82
N VAL A 88 -26.17 -1.58 14.78
CA VAL A 88 -26.70 -0.43 14.00
C VAL A 88 -26.33 -0.53 12.52
N VAL A 89 -25.25 -1.25 12.19
CA VAL A 89 -24.87 -1.66 10.85
C VAL A 89 -25.79 -2.80 10.41
N LYS A 90 -26.40 -2.67 9.23
CA LYS A 90 -27.28 -3.73 8.72
C LYS A 90 -26.47 -4.96 8.29
N LEU A 91 -26.55 -6.03 9.07
CA LEU A 91 -25.89 -7.31 8.81
C LEU A 91 -26.82 -8.24 8.01
N ASN A 92 -26.60 -8.33 6.70
CA ASN A 92 -27.34 -9.28 5.85
C ASN A 92 -26.59 -10.62 5.77
N TYR A 93 -27.30 -11.70 5.46
CA TYR A 93 -26.70 -13.01 5.17
C TYR A 93 -26.69 -13.31 3.66
N ASN A 94 -25.64 -13.98 3.18
CA ASN A 94 -25.57 -14.65 1.88
C ASN A 94 -24.45 -15.71 1.88
N SER A 95 -24.32 -16.47 0.79
CA SER A 95 -23.32 -17.53 0.64
C SER A 95 -21.87 -17.03 0.66
N ILE A 96 -21.60 -15.80 0.21
CA ILE A 96 -20.27 -15.17 0.27
C ILE A 96 -19.86 -14.99 1.73
N ILE A 97 -20.77 -14.48 2.57
CA ILE A 97 -20.55 -14.28 4.01
C ILE A 97 -20.30 -15.63 4.70
N ARG A 98 -21.06 -16.68 4.36
CA ARG A 98 -20.83 -18.03 4.88
C ARG A 98 -19.39 -18.50 4.58
N ASN A 99 -18.89 -18.29 3.37
CA ASN A 99 -17.54 -18.70 3.01
C ASN A 99 -16.47 -17.96 3.85
N HIS A 100 -16.67 -16.68 4.14
CA HIS A 100 -15.79 -15.93 5.05
C HIS A 100 -15.93 -16.41 6.51
N ILE A 101 -17.13 -16.78 6.97
CA ILE A 101 -17.33 -17.40 8.29
C ILE A 101 -16.52 -18.69 8.39
N HIS A 102 -16.48 -19.49 7.32
CA HIS A 102 -15.71 -20.75 7.30
C HIS A 102 -14.20 -20.53 7.37
N VAL A 103 -13.67 -19.35 7.00
CA VAL A 103 -12.25 -19.05 7.24
C VAL A 103 -11.95 -19.11 8.73
N TYR A 104 -12.75 -18.43 9.56
CA TYR A 104 -12.59 -18.41 11.01
C TYR A 104 -12.97 -19.75 11.68
N THR A 105 -14.10 -20.32 11.26
CA THR A 105 -14.74 -21.43 11.98
C THR A 105 -14.33 -22.82 11.49
N ILE A 106 -13.68 -22.92 10.34
CA ILE A 106 -13.29 -24.20 9.72
C ILE A 106 -11.81 -24.19 9.31
N LYS A 107 -11.40 -23.27 8.43
CA LYS A 107 -10.07 -23.31 7.78
C LYS A 107 -8.92 -22.88 8.70
N LYS A 108 -9.13 -21.85 9.54
CA LYS A 108 -8.11 -21.20 10.38
C LYS A 108 -8.49 -21.20 11.85
N ARG A 109 -9.16 -22.27 12.31
CA ARG A 109 -9.61 -22.42 13.70
C ARG A 109 -8.47 -22.19 14.71
N PRO A 110 -7.26 -22.77 14.56
CA PRO A 110 -6.19 -22.58 15.54
C PRO A 110 -5.79 -21.10 15.71
N GLN A 111 -5.59 -20.40 14.60
CA GLN A 111 -5.25 -18.96 14.61
C GLN A 111 -6.42 -18.11 15.10
N PHE A 112 -7.66 -18.48 14.77
CA PHE A 112 -8.84 -17.78 15.26
C PHE A 112 -8.99 -17.90 16.79
N LYS A 113 -8.64 -19.04 17.40
CA LYS A 113 -8.58 -19.18 18.87
C LYS A 113 -7.60 -18.21 19.52
N VAL A 114 -6.45 -18.02 18.89
CA VAL A 114 -5.45 -17.03 19.35
C VAL A 114 -6.02 -15.62 19.24
N MET A 115 -6.60 -15.27 18.10
CA MET A 115 -7.22 -13.96 17.89
C MET A 115 -8.33 -13.68 18.93
N LEU A 116 -9.15 -14.69 19.24
CA LEU A 116 -10.17 -14.59 20.29
C LEU A 116 -9.57 -14.32 21.68
N GLY A 117 -8.34 -14.77 21.97
CA GLY A 117 -7.65 -14.43 23.21
C GLY A 117 -7.11 -12.98 23.23
N LEU A 118 -6.66 -12.48 22.07
CA LEU A 118 -6.24 -11.08 21.92
C LEU A 118 -7.40 -10.09 22.13
N LYS A 119 -8.63 -10.50 21.78
CA LYS A 119 -9.82 -9.64 21.92
C LYS A 119 -10.00 -9.16 23.36
N ASP A 120 -9.73 -10.02 24.36
CA ASP A 120 -9.99 -9.71 25.76
C ASP A 120 -9.09 -8.57 26.27
N TYR A 121 -7.94 -8.37 25.61
CA TYR A 121 -7.05 -7.25 25.87
C TYR A 121 -7.41 -6.00 25.04
N TYR A 122 -7.65 -6.16 23.74
CA TYR A 122 -7.81 -5.00 22.84
C TYR A 122 -9.23 -4.44 22.77
N PHE A 123 -10.27 -5.27 22.90
CA PHE A 123 -11.66 -4.81 22.73
C PHE A 123 -12.09 -3.78 23.77
N PRO A 124 -11.82 -3.95 25.09
CA PRO A 124 -12.19 -2.93 26.07
C PRO A 124 -11.61 -1.56 25.73
N MET A 125 -10.32 -1.51 25.37
CA MET A 125 -9.66 -0.27 24.94
C MET A 125 -10.29 0.34 23.68
N ILE A 126 -10.66 -0.48 22.69
CA ILE A 126 -11.31 0.02 21.47
C ILE A 126 -12.71 0.55 21.76
N GLU A 127 -13.50 -0.19 22.55
CA GLU A 127 -14.85 0.16 22.94
C GLU A 127 -14.88 1.49 23.71
N ASP A 128 -14.00 1.64 24.70
CA ASP A 128 -13.87 2.89 25.48
C ASP A 128 -13.56 4.10 24.57
N ILE A 129 -12.65 3.93 23.61
CA ILE A 129 -12.31 5.01 22.66
C ILE A 129 -13.47 5.29 21.71
N PHE A 130 -14.19 4.26 21.27
CA PHE A 130 -15.32 4.42 20.36
C PHE A 130 -16.49 5.12 21.05
N ASP A 131 -16.78 4.77 22.30
CA ASP A 131 -17.77 5.45 23.13
C ASP A 131 -17.40 6.92 23.33
N TYR A 132 -16.12 7.23 23.59
CA TYR A 132 -15.63 8.61 23.68
C TYR A 132 -15.92 9.44 22.41
N TYR A 133 -15.86 8.83 21.23
CA TYR A 133 -16.17 9.51 19.96
C TYR A 133 -17.64 9.34 19.51
N GLY A 134 -18.48 8.63 20.28
CA GLY A 134 -19.87 8.33 19.93
C GLY A 134 -20.02 7.40 18.72
N LEU A 135 -19.07 6.47 18.54
CA LEU A 135 -19.07 5.51 17.44
C LEU A 135 -19.71 4.18 17.87
N PRO A 136 -20.35 3.45 16.94
CA PRO A 136 -20.85 2.11 17.22
C PRO A 136 -19.72 1.14 17.58
N SER A 137 -19.85 0.45 18.72
CA SER A 137 -18.85 -0.51 19.22
C SER A 137 -18.54 -1.65 18.23
N GLU A 138 -19.51 -2.04 17.40
CA GLU A 138 -19.33 -3.09 16.38
C GLU A 138 -18.29 -2.73 15.30
N LEU A 139 -17.92 -1.47 15.12
CA LEU A 139 -16.84 -1.08 14.21
C LEU A 139 -15.49 -1.68 14.63
N LYS A 140 -15.36 -2.19 15.88
CA LYS A 140 -14.15 -2.90 16.35
C LYS A 140 -13.82 -4.12 15.51
N TYR A 141 -14.81 -4.73 14.85
CA TYR A 141 -14.57 -5.86 13.93
C TYR A 141 -13.76 -5.45 12.70
N MET A 142 -13.66 -4.15 12.39
CA MET A 142 -12.73 -3.64 11.38
C MET A 142 -11.27 -3.93 11.77
N ALA A 143 -10.89 -3.78 13.05
CA ALA A 143 -9.54 -4.13 13.50
C ALA A 143 -9.21 -5.63 13.33
N ILE A 144 -10.22 -6.50 13.34
CA ILE A 144 -10.04 -7.93 13.03
C ILE A 144 -9.76 -8.13 11.54
N ILE A 145 -10.58 -7.56 10.65
CA ILE A 145 -10.42 -7.79 9.20
C ILE A 145 -9.22 -7.03 8.60
N GLU A 146 -8.72 -6.00 9.29
CA GLU A 146 -7.51 -5.29 8.85
C GLU A 146 -6.22 -6.00 9.26
N SER A 147 -6.17 -6.66 10.42
CA SER A 147 -4.90 -7.18 10.95
C SER A 147 -5.01 -8.36 11.91
N ALA A 148 -6.21 -8.90 12.11
CA ALA A 148 -6.52 -9.85 13.18
C ALA A 148 -6.11 -9.32 14.59
N LEU A 149 -6.26 -8.01 14.82
CA LEU A 149 -5.83 -7.30 16.05
C LEU A 149 -4.31 -7.20 16.25
N ASN A 150 -3.51 -7.33 15.19
CA ASN A 150 -2.05 -7.29 15.27
C ASN A 150 -1.48 -5.86 15.14
N PRO A 151 -0.94 -5.25 16.20
CA PRO A 151 -0.32 -3.92 16.12
C PRO A 151 0.97 -3.88 15.29
N ASN A 152 1.56 -5.03 15.00
CA ASN A 152 2.79 -5.15 14.23
C ASN A 152 2.54 -5.52 12.75
N ALA A 153 1.27 -5.63 12.33
CA ALA A 153 0.93 -6.00 10.95
C ALA A 153 1.45 -4.97 9.94
N VAL A 154 2.03 -5.45 8.84
CA VAL A 154 2.51 -4.61 7.73
C VAL A 154 2.14 -5.26 6.41
N ASN A 155 1.33 -4.58 5.61
CA ASN A 155 1.07 -4.98 4.23
C ASN A 155 2.29 -4.65 3.36
N ARG A 156 2.97 -5.68 2.84
CA ARG A 156 4.20 -5.51 2.03
C ARG A 156 4.00 -4.80 0.70
N ARG A 157 2.78 -4.83 0.14
CA ARG A 157 2.48 -4.23 -1.17
C ARG A 157 2.10 -2.76 -1.04
N SER A 158 1.18 -2.44 -0.11
CA SER A 158 0.65 -1.08 0.06
C SER A 158 1.42 -0.25 1.09
N GLY A 159 2.12 -0.89 2.03
CA GLY A 159 2.74 -0.20 3.17
C GLY A 159 1.75 0.21 4.27
N ALA A 160 0.52 -0.30 4.23
CA ALA A 160 -0.43 -0.23 5.33
C ALA A 160 0.19 -0.89 6.58
N THR A 161 -0.04 -0.31 7.77
CA THR A 161 0.67 -0.73 8.99
C THR A 161 -0.22 -0.60 10.22
N GLY A 162 -0.01 -1.52 11.16
CA GLY A 162 -0.63 -1.52 12.47
C GLY A 162 -1.98 -2.22 12.51
N MET A 163 -2.61 -2.17 13.68
CA MET A 163 -3.88 -2.84 13.95
C MET A 163 -5.01 -2.37 13.00
N TRP A 164 -4.96 -1.10 12.64
CA TRP A 164 -5.94 -0.42 11.80
C TRP A 164 -5.48 -0.26 10.34
N GLN A 165 -4.34 -0.86 9.97
CA GLN A 165 -3.74 -0.83 8.63
C GLN A 165 -3.72 0.56 7.97
N PHE A 166 -3.27 1.57 8.72
CA PHE A 166 -3.17 2.92 8.17
C PHE A 166 -2.12 3.01 7.06
N MET A 167 -2.52 3.56 5.92
CA MET A 167 -1.59 4.07 4.90
C MET A 167 -0.75 5.23 5.47
N TYR A 168 0.48 5.38 5.00
CA TYR A 168 1.41 6.40 5.52
C TYR A 168 0.81 7.82 5.51
N SER A 169 0.25 8.24 4.38
CA SER A 169 -0.34 9.57 4.22
C SER A 169 -1.54 9.79 5.14
N THR A 170 -2.43 8.80 5.22
CA THR A 170 -3.64 8.85 6.05
C THR A 170 -3.29 8.86 7.55
N GLY A 171 -2.35 8.01 7.98
CA GLY A 171 -1.90 8.02 9.37
C GLY A 171 -1.35 9.40 9.78
N ARG A 172 -0.53 10.02 8.93
CA ARG A 172 -0.01 11.38 9.14
C ARG A 172 -1.12 12.43 9.19
N SER A 173 -2.11 12.37 8.30
CA SER A 173 -3.22 13.34 8.30
C SER A 173 -4.06 13.26 9.58
N TYR A 174 -4.13 12.07 10.20
CA TYR A 174 -4.80 11.86 11.49
C TYR A 174 -3.87 12.02 12.70
N GLY A 175 -2.69 12.62 12.53
CA GLY A 175 -1.81 13.04 13.63
C GLY A 175 -0.85 11.97 14.14
N LEU A 176 -0.71 10.83 13.44
CA LEU A 176 0.26 9.81 13.81
C LEU A 176 1.66 10.20 13.33
N THR A 177 2.64 10.05 14.21
CA THR A 177 4.06 10.22 13.92
C THR A 177 4.59 8.96 13.23
N ILE A 178 5.09 9.14 12.01
CA ILE A 178 5.67 8.06 11.21
C ILE A 178 7.00 8.58 10.67
N ASN A 179 8.10 7.98 11.12
CA ASN A 179 9.46 8.29 10.71
C ASN A 179 10.37 7.06 10.93
N SER A 180 11.66 7.17 10.63
CA SER A 180 12.64 6.07 10.73
C SER A 180 12.62 5.31 12.07
N ILE A 181 12.40 6.01 13.18
CA ILE A 181 12.52 5.50 14.55
C ILE A 181 11.15 5.13 15.14
N VAL A 182 10.14 5.97 14.90
CA VAL A 182 8.81 5.87 15.50
C VAL A 182 7.75 5.68 14.41
N ASP A 183 6.85 4.72 14.63
CA ASP A 183 5.67 4.51 13.80
C ASP A 183 4.42 4.29 14.66
N GLU A 184 3.74 5.39 14.98
CA GLU A 184 2.55 5.41 15.86
C GLU A 184 1.33 4.73 15.23
N ARG A 185 1.40 4.26 13.99
CA ARG A 185 0.38 3.34 13.46
C ARG A 185 0.38 2.00 14.19
N ARG A 186 1.53 1.62 14.77
CA ARG A 186 1.68 0.40 15.56
C ARG A 186 1.24 0.56 17.01
N ASP A 187 1.11 1.81 17.50
CA ASP A 187 0.59 2.10 18.84
C ASP A 187 -0.93 1.84 18.86
N PRO A 188 -1.43 0.83 19.61
CA PRO A 188 -2.84 0.46 19.59
C PRO A 188 -3.76 1.62 20.01
N VAL A 189 -3.37 2.39 21.02
CA VAL A 189 -4.21 3.46 21.59
C VAL A 189 -4.26 4.64 20.63
N LYS A 190 -3.10 5.12 20.16
CA LYS A 190 -3.05 6.27 19.23
C LYS A 190 -3.68 5.92 17.88
N ALA A 191 -3.40 4.73 17.35
CA ALA A 191 -3.99 4.29 16.10
C ALA A 191 -5.52 4.14 16.21
N THR A 192 -6.05 3.67 17.35
CA THR A 192 -7.50 3.58 17.56
C THR A 192 -8.16 4.96 17.64
N HIS A 193 -7.57 5.93 18.35
CA HIS A 193 -8.07 7.29 18.32
C HIS A 193 -8.03 7.91 16.90
N ALA A 194 -6.99 7.61 16.11
CA ALA A 194 -6.92 8.05 14.72
C ALA A 194 -7.99 7.38 13.84
N ALA A 195 -8.21 6.08 14.01
CA ALA A 195 -9.25 5.31 13.31
C ALA A 195 -10.64 5.83 13.64
N ALA A 196 -10.91 6.09 14.91
CA ALA A 196 -12.19 6.66 15.36
C ALA A 196 -12.46 8.04 14.72
N ARG A 197 -11.48 8.95 14.73
CA ARG A 197 -11.61 10.24 14.04
C ARG A 197 -11.87 10.06 12.54
N TYR A 198 -11.15 9.14 11.89
CA TYR A 198 -11.33 8.89 10.47
C TYR A 198 -12.73 8.35 10.15
N MET A 199 -13.22 7.37 10.91
CA MET A 199 -14.57 6.81 10.75
C MET A 199 -15.65 7.85 10.99
N ARG A 200 -15.48 8.73 11.99
CA ARG A 200 -16.39 9.85 12.23
C ARG A 200 -16.45 10.81 11.05
N ASP A 201 -15.30 11.21 10.51
CA ASP A 201 -15.24 12.12 9.35
C ASP A 201 -15.87 11.48 8.10
N LEU A 202 -15.68 10.17 7.90
CA LEU A 202 -16.36 9.42 6.84
C LEU A 202 -17.87 9.36 7.06
N TYR A 203 -18.32 9.17 8.31
CA TYR A 203 -19.74 9.18 8.64
C TYR A 203 -20.35 10.55 8.39
N ASP A 204 -19.61 11.63 8.62
CA ASP A 204 -20.06 12.98 8.28
C ASP A 204 -20.31 13.21 6.79
N ILE A 205 -19.61 12.47 5.94
CA ILE A 205 -19.80 12.50 4.48
C ILE A 205 -20.98 11.61 4.06
N TYR A 206 -21.04 10.38 4.55
CA TYR A 206 -21.94 9.36 4.01
C TYR A 206 -23.24 9.19 4.79
N LYS A 207 -23.23 9.46 6.09
CA LYS A 207 -24.34 9.23 7.04
C LYS A 207 -24.90 7.80 6.97
N ASP A 208 -24.06 6.85 6.58
CA ASP A 208 -24.35 5.43 6.44
C ASP A 208 -23.10 4.61 6.78
N TRP A 209 -23.20 3.74 7.78
CA TRP A 209 -22.04 2.99 8.28
C TRP A 209 -21.50 1.98 7.28
N ILE A 210 -22.32 1.40 6.40
CA ILE A 210 -21.83 0.46 5.39
C ILE A 210 -20.95 1.20 4.37
N LEU A 211 -21.35 2.41 3.96
CA LEU A 211 -20.51 3.26 3.13
C LEU A 211 -19.25 3.72 3.85
N VAL A 212 -19.30 3.98 5.16
CA VAL A 212 -18.09 4.29 5.96
C VAL A 212 -17.11 3.13 5.92
N ILE A 213 -17.57 1.90 6.19
CA ILE A 213 -16.74 0.71 6.16
C ILE A 213 -16.13 0.51 4.76
N ALA A 214 -16.92 0.70 3.69
CA ALA A 214 -16.41 0.63 2.32
C ALA A 214 -15.39 1.73 1.98
N ALA A 215 -15.63 2.96 2.45
CA ALA A 215 -14.74 4.11 2.23
C ALA A 215 -13.45 4.02 3.05
N TYR A 216 -13.47 3.35 4.20
CA TYR A 216 -12.27 3.08 4.99
C TYR A 216 -11.29 2.21 4.18
N ASN A 217 -11.79 1.11 3.59
CA ASN A 217 -10.99 0.18 2.79
C ASN A 217 -10.46 0.79 1.49
N CYS A 218 -11.31 1.38 0.64
CA CYS A 218 -10.88 1.85 -0.69
C CYS A 218 -10.68 3.36 -0.81
N GLY A 219 -10.87 4.09 0.27
CA GLY A 219 -10.85 5.55 0.28
C GLY A 219 -12.16 6.18 -0.22
N PRO A 220 -12.54 7.36 0.32
CA PRO A 220 -13.79 8.03 -0.03
C PRO A 220 -13.88 8.44 -1.50
N GLY A 221 -12.75 8.68 -2.17
CA GLY A 221 -12.71 9.00 -3.60
C GLY A 221 -13.29 7.90 -4.49
N ASN A 222 -13.01 6.64 -4.17
CA ASN A 222 -13.51 5.48 -4.93
C ASN A 222 -15.00 5.26 -4.69
N VAL A 223 -15.46 5.40 -3.45
CA VAL A 223 -16.89 5.35 -3.11
C VAL A 223 -17.66 6.47 -3.83
N ASN A 224 -17.16 7.71 -3.79
CA ASN A 224 -17.78 8.83 -4.49
C ASN A 224 -17.83 8.63 -6.02
N LYS A 225 -16.81 7.98 -6.59
CA LYS A 225 -16.80 7.60 -8.00
C LYS A 225 -17.87 6.55 -8.32
N ALA A 226 -18.05 5.56 -7.46
CA ALA A 226 -19.08 4.52 -7.60
C ALA A 226 -20.50 5.11 -7.48
N ILE A 227 -20.74 5.97 -6.49
CA ILE A 227 -22.00 6.71 -6.30
C ILE A 227 -22.34 7.51 -7.56
N ARG A 228 -21.40 8.31 -8.08
CA ARG A 228 -21.64 9.11 -9.29
C ARG A 228 -21.99 8.25 -10.51
N ARG A 229 -21.28 7.13 -10.71
CA ARG A 229 -21.51 6.17 -11.80
C ARG A 229 -22.82 5.39 -11.67
N SER A 230 -23.47 5.42 -10.51
CA SER A 230 -24.76 4.76 -10.27
C SER A 230 -25.97 5.68 -10.48
N GLY A 231 -25.75 6.94 -10.86
CA GLY A 231 -26.81 7.95 -10.84
C GLY A 231 -27.10 8.45 -9.42
N ASN A 232 -26.05 8.66 -8.62
CA ASN A 232 -26.10 9.17 -7.25
C ASN A 232 -26.87 8.30 -6.25
N LYS A 233 -26.92 6.98 -6.46
CA LYS A 233 -27.40 6.04 -5.44
C LYS A 233 -26.41 6.01 -4.28
N LYS A 234 -26.95 6.05 -3.05
CA LYS A 234 -26.19 6.05 -1.79
C LYS A 234 -26.35 4.76 -0.98
N ASP A 235 -27.03 3.76 -1.54
CA ASP A 235 -27.08 2.43 -0.96
C ASP A 235 -25.89 1.60 -1.46
N TYR A 236 -25.20 0.94 -0.54
CA TYR A 236 -24.01 0.12 -0.84
C TYR A 236 -24.29 -0.95 -1.91
N TRP A 237 -25.42 -1.65 -1.80
CA TRP A 237 -25.77 -2.74 -2.71
C TRP A 237 -26.08 -2.21 -4.11
N GLN A 238 -26.65 -1.01 -4.21
CA GLN A 238 -26.89 -0.34 -5.50
C GLN A 238 -25.59 0.11 -6.21
N ILE A 239 -24.52 0.37 -5.44
CA ILE A 239 -23.21 0.75 -5.99
C ILE A 239 -22.20 -0.41 -6.02
N TYR A 240 -22.56 -1.59 -5.51
CA TYR A 240 -21.69 -2.74 -5.30
C TYR A 240 -20.81 -3.08 -6.50
N TYR A 241 -21.40 -3.26 -7.69
CA TYR A 241 -20.65 -3.62 -8.91
C TYR A 241 -19.78 -2.48 -9.48
N ARG A 242 -19.86 -1.28 -8.91
CA ARG A 242 -19.05 -0.11 -9.30
C ARG A 242 -17.89 0.15 -8.33
N LEU A 243 -17.84 -0.57 -7.21
CA LEU A 243 -16.73 -0.53 -6.26
C LEU A 243 -15.57 -1.42 -6.73
N PRO A 244 -14.33 -1.15 -6.26
CA PRO A 244 -13.19 -2.04 -6.48
C PRO A 244 -13.47 -3.47 -6.01
N ARG A 245 -12.82 -4.46 -6.63
CA ARG A 245 -13.08 -5.88 -6.34
C ARG A 245 -12.92 -6.20 -4.85
N GLU A 246 -11.79 -5.79 -4.28
CA GLU A 246 -11.43 -5.95 -2.87
C GLU A 246 -12.51 -5.40 -1.92
N THR A 247 -13.03 -4.20 -2.19
CA THR A 247 -14.07 -3.55 -1.36
C THR A 247 -15.41 -4.27 -1.40
N ARG A 248 -15.69 -5.00 -2.47
CA ARG A 248 -16.90 -5.83 -2.57
C ARG A 248 -16.81 -7.03 -1.61
N GLY A 249 -15.61 -7.57 -1.39
CA GLY A 249 -15.35 -8.62 -0.40
C GLY A 249 -15.29 -8.10 1.04
N TYR A 250 -14.93 -6.83 1.24
CA TYR A 250 -14.67 -6.25 2.57
C TYR A 250 -15.91 -6.23 3.50
N ILE A 251 -17.11 -5.89 2.99
CA ILE A 251 -18.34 -5.94 3.82
C ILE A 251 -18.69 -7.38 4.25
N PRO A 252 -18.68 -8.38 3.35
CA PRO A 252 -18.81 -9.78 3.76
C PRO A 252 -17.82 -10.22 4.84
N GLN A 253 -16.55 -9.79 4.75
CA GLN A 253 -15.53 -10.07 5.75
C GLN A 253 -15.88 -9.48 7.12
N PHE A 254 -16.35 -8.22 7.16
CA PHE A 254 -16.79 -7.56 8.38
C PHE A 254 -17.94 -8.32 9.06
N ILE A 255 -18.97 -8.70 8.29
CA ILE A 255 -20.13 -9.45 8.82
C ILE A 255 -19.68 -10.83 9.32
N ALA A 256 -18.77 -11.49 8.60
CA ALA A 256 -18.22 -12.78 9.00
C ALA A 256 -17.43 -12.70 10.30
N ALA A 257 -16.61 -11.65 10.50
CA ALA A 257 -15.89 -11.42 11.74
C ALA A 257 -16.86 -11.16 12.91
N ALA A 258 -17.88 -10.32 12.69
CA ALA A 258 -18.93 -10.07 13.67
C ALA A 258 -19.64 -11.38 14.08
N TYR A 259 -20.05 -12.20 13.11
CA TYR A 259 -20.66 -13.50 13.39
C TYR A 259 -19.71 -14.41 14.17
N ALA A 260 -18.47 -14.58 13.67
CA ALA A 260 -17.53 -15.53 14.24
C ALA A 260 -17.20 -15.19 15.70
N VAL A 261 -17.03 -13.91 16.04
CA VAL A 261 -16.75 -13.47 17.42
C VAL A 261 -17.96 -13.57 18.34
N ASN A 262 -19.18 -13.47 17.83
CA ASN A 262 -20.40 -13.61 18.66
C ASN A 262 -20.81 -15.07 18.86
N TYR A 263 -20.45 -15.97 17.94
CA TYR A 263 -20.93 -17.36 17.93
C TYR A 263 -19.80 -18.40 17.91
N TYR A 264 -18.57 -18.05 18.29
CA TYR A 264 -17.44 -19.00 18.28
C TYR A 264 -17.69 -20.22 19.16
N SER A 265 -18.38 -20.05 20.29
CA SER A 265 -18.75 -21.14 21.21
C SER A 265 -19.66 -22.16 20.55
N ASP A 266 -20.64 -21.72 19.74
CA ASP A 266 -21.49 -22.59 18.94
C ASP A 266 -20.71 -23.39 17.88
N HIS A 267 -19.51 -22.96 17.50
CA HIS A 267 -18.62 -23.69 16.59
C HIS A 267 -17.59 -24.55 17.33
N ASN A 268 -17.81 -24.80 18.64
CA ASN A 268 -16.89 -25.53 19.53
C ASN A 268 -15.47 -24.95 19.53
N ILE A 269 -15.37 -23.62 19.44
CA ILE A 269 -14.10 -22.92 19.51
C ILE A 269 -13.96 -22.38 20.93
N GLN A 270 -12.78 -22.53 21.51
CA GLN A 270 -12.44 -21.98 22.81
C GLN A 270 -11.22 -21.06 22.64
N PRO A 271 -11.27 -19.80 23.12
CA PRO A 271 -10.14 -18.88 23.02
C PRO A 271 -8.91 -19.45 23.72
N ILE A 272 -7.73 -19.16 23.18
CA ILE A 272 -6.46 -19.41 23.88
C ILE A 272 -6.19 -18.20 24.76
N PRO A 273 -6.12 -18.34 26.10
CA PRO A 273 -5.76 -17.22 26.96
C PRO A 273 -4.37 -16.71 26.61
N VAL A 274 -4.27 -15.44 26.26
CA VAL A 274 -3.00 -14.76 26.02
C VAL A 274 -2.67 -13.95 27.27
N ASN A 275 -1.60 -14.33 27.97
CA ASN A 275 -1.22 -13.74 29.25
C ASN A 275 -0.55 -12.36 29.05
N PHE A 276 -1.35 -11.33 28.78
CA PHE A 276 -0.90 -9.94 28.87
C PHE A 276 -0.70 -9.53 30.36
N PRO A 277 0.23 -8.62 30.66
CA PRO A 277 0.33 -8.05 32.00
C PRO A 277 -1.01 -7.38 32.37
N LEU A 278 -1.60 -7.84 33.48
CA LEU A 278 -2.92 -7.39 33.95
C LEU A 278 -2.97 -5.89 34.27
N ALA A 279 -1.82 -5.32 34.63
CA ALA A 279 -1.69 -3.90 34.91
C ALA A 279 -0.43 -3.37 34.21
N THR A 280 -0.64 -2.36 33.37
CA THR A 280 0.43 -1.59 32.74
C THR A 280 0.19 -0.11 33.00
N ASP A 281 1.25 0.68 32.96
CA ASP A 281 1.16 2.13 33.04
C ASP A 281 2.19 2.77 32.11
N THR A 282 2.01 4.04 31.79
CA THR A 282 2.82 4.78 30.84
C THR A 282 3.54 5.94 31.53
N ILE A 283 4.86 5.99 31.39
CA ILE A 283 5.69 7.12 31.82
C ILE A 283 6.10 7.98 30.62
N MET A 284 6.07 9.30 30.78
CA MET A 284 6.52 10.24 29.76
C MET A 284 8.02 10.51 29.92
N LEU A 285 8.81 10.12 28.91
CA LEU A 285 10.26 10.30 28.89
C LEU A 285 10.65 11.60 28.18
N ASN A 286 11.47 12.42 28.83
CA ASN A 286 11.97 13.70 28.30
C ASN A 286 13.41 13.60 27.74
N SER A 287 13.80 12.39 27.34
CA SER A 287 15.18 12.04 27.01
C SER A 287 15.24 10.76 26.19
N ASP A 288 16.30 10.60 25.41
CA ASP A 288 16.50 9.38 24.62
C ASP A 288 16.86 8.20 25.54
N ILE A 289 16.11 7.10 25.40
CA ILE A 289 16.38 5.81 26.07
C ILE A 289 16.13 4.70 25.05
N HIS A 290 16.96 3.66 25.06
CA HIS A 290 16.73 2.46 24.25
C HIS A 290 16.05 1.36 25.08
N LEU A 291 15.07 0.65 24.51
CA LEU A 291 14.33 -0.42 25.19
C LEU A 291 15.26 -1.51 25.74
N THR A 292 16.38 -1.79 25.07
CA THR A 292 17.39 -2.73 25.58
C THR A 292 18.08 -2.23 26.85
N GLN A 293 18.28 -0.92 27.04
CA GLN A 293 18.81 -0.40 28.30
C GLN A 293 17.85 -0.70 29.45
N VAL A 294 16.55 -0.48 29.22
CA VAL A 294 15.49 -0.79 30.20
C VAL A 294 15.45 -2.29 30.50
N SER A 295 15.48 -3.12 29.45
CA SER A 295 15.45 -4.58 29.54
C SER A 295 16.59 -5.12 30.40
N GLU A 296 17.81 -4.66 30.15
CA GLU A 296 19.02 -5.18 30.79
C GLU A 296 19.14 -4.75 32.26
N VAL A 297 18.70 -3.54 32.58
CA VAL A 297 18.79 -3.01 33.96
C VAL A 297 17.64 -3.51 34.83
N LEU A 298 16.42 -3.58 34.30
CA LEU A 298 15.24 -4.02 35.06
C LEU A 298 14.96 -5.52 34.97
N GLY A 299 15.68 -6.26 34.11
CA GLY A 299 15.45 -7.69 33.90
C GLY A 299 14.15 -8.02 33.16
N ILE A 300 13.47 -7.03 32.58
CA ILE A 300 12.25 -7.25 31.79
C ILE A 300 12.64 -7.85 30.44
N PRO A 301 12.01 -8.95 29.97
CA PRO A 301 12.30 -9.50 28.66
C PRO A 301 12.15 -8.45 27.54
N HIS A 302 13.17 -8.29 26.70
CA HIS A 302 13.15 -7.32 25.59
C HIS A 302 11.96 -7.52 24.62
N GLY A 303 11.50 -8.76 24.47
CA GLY A 303 10.30 -9.08 23.69
C GLY A 303 9.02 -8.48 24.29
N GLU A 304 8.89 -8.50 25.61
CA GLU A 304 7.75 -7.93 26.34
C GLU A 304 7.73 -6.41 26.20
N LEU A 305 8.87 -5.75 26.43
CA LEU A 305 8.99 -4.29 26.26
C LEU A 305 8.65 -3.83 24.84
N ARG A 306 9.09 -4.59 23.82
CA ARG A 306 8.72 -4.31 22.42
C ARG A 306 7.24 -4.56 22.14
N ALA A 307 6.63 -5.56 22.77
CA ALA A 307 5.21 -5.85 22.60
C ALA A 307 4.33 -4.78 23.26
N LEU A 308 4.75 -4.24 24.41
CA LEU A 308 4.10 -3.10 25.07
C LEU A 308 4.35 -1.76 24.37
N ASN A 309 5.45 -1.65 23.62
CA ASN A 309 5.84 -0.42 22.92
C ASN A 309 6.13 -0.65 21.41
N PRO A 310 5.14 -1.14 20.64
CA PRO A 310 5.32 -1.56 19.25
C PRO A 310 5.65 -0.39 18.29
N GLN A 311 5.42 0.86 18.70
CA GLN A 311 5.72 2.07 17.93
C GLN A 311 7.22 2.34 17.75
N TYR A 312 8.08 1.86 18.65
CA TYR A 312 9.53 2.11 18.59
C TYR A 312 10.24 1.07 17.73
N ARG A 313 10.34 1.36 16.42
CA ARG A 313 10.80 0.40 15.41
C ARG A 313 12.23 -0.08 15.61
N THR A 314 13.11 0.83 16.04
CA THR A 314 14.51 0.51 16.31
C THR A 314 14.77 0.14 17.77
N GLY A 315 13.76 0.27 18.65
CA GLY A 315 13.93 0.20 20.10
C GLY A 315 14.36 1.52 20.75
N LEU A 316 14.66 2.56 19.97
CA LEU A 316 14.95 3.89 20.51
C LEU A 316 13.64 4.64 20.82
N VAL A 317 13.52 5.11 22.05
CA VAL A 317 12.48 6.04 22.51
C VAL A 317 13.05 7.46 22.45
N PRO A 318 12.66 8.30 21.48
CA PRO A 318 13.32 9.58 21.22
C PRO A 318 12.78 10.71 22.13
N GLY A 319 12.82 10.50 23.45
CA GLY A 319 12.26 11.43 24.42
C GLY A 319 12.94 12.80 24.47
N ALA A 320 14.20 12.93 24.00
CA ALA A 320 14.95 14.19 24.10
C ALA A 320 14.40 15.26 23.14
N THR A 321 13.88 14.84 21.98
CA THR A 321 13.29 15.76 21.00
C THR A 321 11.86 16.14 21.39
N LYS A 322 11.10 15.17 21.89
CA LYS A 322 9.70 15.34 22.30
C LYS A 322 9.38 14.32 23.39
N PRO A 323 8.70 14.75 24.48
CA PRO A 323 8.21 13.82 25.49
C PRO A 323 7.52 12.62 24.86
N SER A 324 8.05 11.42 25.13
CA SER A 324 7.66 10.18 24.45
C SER A 324 7.21 9.13 25.49
N PRO A 325 6.07 8.46 25.28
CA PRO A 325 5.53 7.51 26.25
C PRO A 325 6.32 6.19 26.25
N LEU A 326 6.62 5.67 27.43
CA LEU A 326 7.11 4.31 27.62
C LEU A 326 6.11 3.56 28.50
N THR A 327 5.51 2.51 27.97
CA THR A 327 4.59 1.63 28.69
C THR A 327 5.36 0.49 29.32
N LEU A 328 5.12 0.25 30.61
CA LEU A 328 5.76 -0.79 31.41
C LEU A 328 4.71 -1.59 32.18
N PRO A 329 5.01 -2.84 32.58
CA PRO A 329 4.23 -3.52 33.60
C PRO A 329 4.22 -2.70 34.89
N LEU A 330 3.07 -2.58 35.54
CA LEU A 330 2.88 -1.68 36.69
C LEU A 330 3.85 -1.99 37.84
N ASN A 331 4.18 -3.27 38.04
CA ASN A 331 5.13 -3.73 39.07
C ASN A 331 6.58 -3.27 38.83
N HIS A 332 6.93 -2.80 37.63
CA HIS A 332 8.28 -2.29 37.31
C HIS A 332 8.35 -0.76 37.26
N LEU A 333 7.23 -0.06 37.46
CA LEU A 333 7.20 1.40 37.35
C LEU A 333 8.03 2.08 38.46
N GLY A 334 7.95 1.58 39.69
CA GLY A 334 8.75 2.06 40.83
C GLY A 334 10.25 1.85 40.57
N ASP A 335 10.64 0.64 40.19
CA ASP A 335 12.03 0.31 39.85
C ASP A 335 12.58 1.20 38.72
N PHE A 336 11.76 1.48 37.70
CA PHE A 336 12.15 2.37 36.61
C PHE A 336 12.46 3.78 37.10
N ILE A 337 11.62 4.31 38.01
CA ILE A 337 11.81 5.65 38.59
C ILE A 337 13.09 5.69 39.43
N ASP A 338 13.29 4.69 40.29
CA ASP A 338 14.43 4.62 41.20
C ASP A 338 15.75 4.39 40.44
N LEU A 339 15.73 3.59 39.38
CA LEU A 339 16.90 3.23 38.57
C LEU A 339 17.04 4.07 37.30
N ASN A 340 16.29 5.16 37.16
CA ASN A 340 16.26 5.99 35.95
C ASN A 340 17.66 6.39 35.48
N ASP A 341 18.55 6.83 36.39
CA ASP A 341 19.92 7.22 36.05
C ASP A 341 20.77 6.02 35.63
N THR A 342 20.63 4.89 36.32
CA THR A 342 21.32 3.64 35.98
C THR A 342 20.93 3.14 34.58
N ILE A 343 19.64 3.18 34.25
CA ILE A 343 19.11 2.82 32.92
C ILE A 343 19.77 3.68 31.84
N ARG A 344 19.82 5.00 32.05
CA ARG A 344 20.36 5.96 31.08
C ARG A 344 21.85 5.76 30.84
N SER A 345 22.59 5.48 31.90
CA SER A 345 24.03 5.28 31.88
C SER A 345 24.44 3.86 31.44
N TYR A 346 23.51 2.94 31.23
CA TYR A 346 23.82 1.60 30.74
C TYR A 346 24.21 1.62 29.26
N LYS A 347 25.51 1.52 28.97
CA LYS A 347 26.11 1.42 27.63
C LYS A 347 25.56 2.43 26.58
N PRO A 348 25.48 3.74 26.89
CA PRO A 348 24.90 4.74 25.98
C PRO A 348 25.64 4.84 24.64
N GLU A 349 26.95 4.58 24.62
CA GLU A 349 27.79 4.52 23.42
C GLU A 349 27.47 3.36 22.47
N VAL A 350 26.76 2.34 22.96
CA VAL A 350 26.27 1.22 22.14
C VAL A 350 24.85 1.49 21.65
N TYR A 351 23.97 1.97 22.54
CA TYR A 351 22.54 2.03 22.27
C TYR A 351 22.02 3.39 21.81
N LEU A 352 22.69 4.48 22.16
CA LEU A 352 22.29 5.86 21.86
C LEU A 352 23.25 6.56 20.91
N ASN A 353 24.24 5.84 20.37
CA ASN A 353 25.25 6.41 19.50
C ASN A 353 24.62 6.89 18.18
N LYS A 354 24.27 8.18 18.18
CA LYS A 354 24.11 8.99 16.99
C LYS A 354 25.52 9.19 16.47
N ALA A 355 26.10 8.20 15.80
CA ALA A 355 27.37 8.41 15.11
C ALA A 355 27.14 9.61 14.19
N VAL A 356 27.62 10.78 14.62
CA VAL A 356 27.74 11.94 13.78
C VAL A 356 28.86 11.54 12.83
N LEU A 357 28.50 10.82 11.78
CA LEU A 357 29.26 10.89 10.56
C LEU A 357 29.13 12.36 10.15
N ILE A 358 30.01 13.21 10.69
CA ILE A 358 30.46 14.38 9.96
C ILE A 358 31.19 13.76 8.78
N ALA A 359 30.42 13.27 7.81
CA ALA A 359 30.90 13.23 6.45
C ALA A 359 31.12 14.71 6.15
N ASP A 360 32.34 15.19 6.38
CA ASP A 360 32.80 16.38 5.72
C ASP A 360 32.61 16.07 4.23
N PRO A 361 31.65 16.73 3.54
CA PRO A 361 31.49 16.51 2.13
C PRO A 361 32.69 17.20 1.49
N SER A 362 33.85 16.53 1.50
CA SER A 362 34.88 16.81 0.54
C SER A 362 34.18 16.71 -0.81
N ARG A 363 34.07 17.86 -1.48
CA ARG A 363 33.28 18.07 -2.71
C ARG A 363 33.34 16.79 -3.54
N SER A 364 32.20 16.13 -3.76
CA SER A 364 32.16 14.97 -4.66
C SER A 364 32.38 15.48 -6.08
N THR A 365 33.63 15.73 -6.44
CA THR A 365 34.04 15.84 -7.83
C THR A 365 33.86 14.45 -8.41
N PHE A 366 32.90 14.32 -9.32
CA PHE A 366 32.79 13.12 -10.14
C PHE A 366 34.14 12.88 -10.82
N VAL A 367 34.80 11.77 -10.47
CA VAL A 367 35.99 11.28 -11.18
C VAL A 367 35.47 10.37 -12.30
N PRO A 368 35.77 10.66 -13.58
CA PRO A 368 35.37 9.78 -14.66
C PRO A 368 35.86 8.35 -14.41
N PRO A 369 34.99 7.33 -14.56
CA PRO A 369 35.36 5.95 -14.29
C PRO A 369 36.45 5.48 -15.25
N ASP A 370 37.51 4.85 -14.73
CA ASP A 370 38.48 4.14 -15.57
C ASP A 370 37.91 2.78 -15.99
N VAL A 371 37.43 2.67 -17.23
CA VAL A 371 36.82 1.45 -17.76
C VAL A 371 37.93 0.57 -18.36
N LYS A 372 38.42 -0.38 -17.55
CA LYS A 372 39.47 -1.33 -17.96
C LYS A 372 39.07 -2.08 -19.24
N GLY A 373 40.01 -2.16 -20.19
CA GLY A 373 39.84 -2.92 -21.44
C GLY A 373 39.06 -2.21 -22.55
N LYS A 374 38.70 -0.92 -22.37
CA LYS A 374 38.03 -0.11 -23.40
C LYS A 374 38.88 1.11 -23.76
N THR A 375 38.77 1.58 -24.99
CA THR A 375 39.43 2.80 -25.46
C THR A 375 38.52 4.01 -25.23
N LYS A 376 39.08 5.05 -24.60
CA LYS A 376 38.39 6.31 -24.34
C LYS A 376 38.38 7.19 -25.59
N LEU A 377 37.20 7.51 -26.10
CA LEU A 377 36.98 8.50 -27.15
C LEU A 377 36.25 9.73 -26.60
N ILE A 378 36.41 10.87 -27.27
CA ILE A 378 35.72 12.12 -26.94
C ILE A 378 34.80 12.49 -28.12
N TYR A 379 33.52 12.65 -27.81
CA TYR A 379 32.51 13.14 -28.74
C TYR A 379 32.07 14.55 -28.35
N THR A 380 32.06 15.48 -29.30
CA THR A 380 31.56 16.84 -29.06
C THR A 380 30.12 16.95 -29.53
N VAL A 381 29.21 17.27 -28.62
CA VAL A 381 27.78 17.42 -28.90
C VAL A 381 27.55 18.54 -29.91
N LYS A 382 26.87 18.23 -31.01
CA LYS A 382 26.49 19.14 -32.09
C LYS A 382 25.00 19.46 -32.03
N GLU A 383 24.59 20.47 -32.80
CA GLU A 383 23.18 20.82 -32.94
C GLU A 383 22.36 19.64 -33.47
N GLY A 384 21.23 19.34 -32.82
CA GLY A 384 20.36 18.21 -33.15
C GLY A 384 20.70 16.87 -32.48
N ASP A 385 21.83 16.79 -31.76
CA ASP A 385 22.22 15.57 -31.05
C ASP A 385 21.37 15.32 -29.80
N ASN A 386 21.17 14.05 -29.47
CA ASN A 386 20.70 13.62 -28.15
C ASN A 386 21.48 12.37 -27.71
N LEU A 387 21.48 12.09 -26.40
CA LEU A 387 22.22 10.96 -25.85
C LEU A 387 21.83 9.61 -26.46
N GLY A 388 20.58 9.43 -26.89
CA GLY A 388 20.11 8.20 -27.55
C GLY A 388 20.73 8.01 -28.93
N PHE A 389 20.84 9.07 -29.74
CA PHE A 389 21.54 9.00 -31.02
C PHE A 389 23.04 8.74 -30.82
N ILE A 390 23.66 9.42 -29.85
CA ILE A 390 25.09 9.24 -29.57
C ILE A 390 25.36 7.81 -29.07
N SER A 391 24.50 7.26 -28.21
CA SER A 391 24.65 5.87 -27.77
C SER A 391 24.53 4.88 -28.93
N GLU A 392 23.61 5.14 -29.87
CA GLU A 392 23.40 4.29 -31.05
C GLU A 392 24.59 4.35 -32.02
N TRP A 393 25.09 5.54 -32.35
CA TRP A 393 26.21 5.72 -33.25
C TRP A 393 27.48 5.01 -32.78
N TYR A 394 27.70 4.98 -31.45
CA TYR A 394 28.85 4.33 -30.83
C TYR A 394 28.57 2.89 -30.37
N ARG A 395 27.34 2.38 -30.54
CA ARG A 395 26.87 1.07 -30.07
C ARG A 395 27.17 0.80 -28.60
N VAL A 396 26.93 1.79 -27.74
CA VAL A 396 27.11 1.70 -26.28
C VAL A 396 25.76 1.82 -25.56
N GLY A 397 25.67 1.32 -24.33
CA GLY A 397 24.47 1.50 -23.51
C GLY A 397 24.23 2.98 -23.18
N LEU A 398 22.99 3.46 -23.30
CA LEU A 398 22.61 4.81 -22.89
C LEU A 398 22.88 5.07 -21.39
N SER A 399 22.69 4.05 -20.56
CA SER A 399 23.04 4.09 -19.13
C SER A 399 24.54 4.31 -18.91
N ASP A 400 25.37 3.66 -19.73
CA ASP A 400 26.82 3.72 -19.61
C ASP A 400 27.33 5.08 -20.08
N LEU A 401 26.84 5.57 -21.21
CA LEU A 401 27.14 6.91 -21.71
C LEU A 401 26.77 7.99 -20.68
N ARG A 402 25.64 7.83 -19.97
CA ARG A 402 25.24 8.71 -18.87
C ARG A 402 26.16 8.60 -17.67
N TYR A 403 26.51 7.37 -17.29
CA TYR A 403 27.39 7.09 -16.15
C TYR A 403 28.78 7.68 -16.36
N TRP A 404 29.40 7.49 -17.53
CA TRP A 404 30.74 8.00 -17.87
C TRP A 404 30.85 9.53 -17.83
N ASN A 405 29.72 10.22 -18.00
CA ASN A 405 29.65 11.67 -18.14
C ASN A 405 28.91 12.38 -17.00
N ASN A 406 28.60 11.66 -15.92
CA ASN A 406 27.85 12.18 -14.77
C ASN A 406 26.48 12.80 -15.14
N ILE A 407 25.78 12.21 -16.11
CA ILE A 407 24.51 12.75 -16.61
C ILE A 407 23.33 12.04 -15.93
N SER A 408 22.71 12.73 -14.99
CA SER A 408 21.58 12.19 -14.21
C SER A 408 20.24 12.12 -14.98
N ARG A 409 20.16 12.70 -16.18
CA ARG A 409 18.98 12.69 -17.08
C ARG A 409 19.44 12.66 -18.54
N ASN A 410 18.77 13.38 -19.44
CA ASN A 410 19.14 13.42 -20.87
C ASN A 410 19.64 14.79 -21.34
N LEU A 411 19.89 15.72 -20.41
CA LEU A 411 20.32 17.07 -20.77
C LEU A 411 21.79 17.07 -21.19
N ILE A 412 22.03 17.44 -22.43
CA ILE A 412 23.35 17.76 -22.98
C ILE A 412 23.32 19.13 -23.65
N ARG A 413 24.45 19.81 -23.70
CA ARG A 413 24.60 21.13 -24.32
C ARG A 413 25.44 21.05 -25.58
N ILE A 414 25.12 21.86 -26.59
CA ILE A 414 25.97 22.00 -27.79
C ILE A 414 27.38 22.42 -27.34
N GLY A 415 28.40 21.77 -27.89
CA GLY A 415 29.80 21.94 -27.53
C GLY A 415 30.25 21.15 -26.28
N GLN A 416 29.32 20.47 -25.58
CA GLN A 416 29.69 19.59 -24.47
C GLN A 416 30.50 18.40 -24.98
N GLN A 417 31.63 18.12 -24.33
CA GLN A 417 32.42 16.93 -24.60
C GLN A 417 31.91 15.77 -23.77
N LEU A 418 31.61 14.65 -24.43
CA LEU A 418 31.20 13.40 -23.83
C LEU A 418 32.30 12.37 -24.02
N VAL A 419 32.64 11.69 -22.94
CA VAL A 419 33.48 10.51 -22.94
C VAL A 419 32.66 9.31 -23.38
N VAL A 420 33.17 8.56 -24.35
CA VAL A 420 32.58 7.31 -24.83
C VAL A 420 33.65 6.22 -24.78
N TYR A 421 33.37 5.11 -24.10
CA TYR A 421 34.27 3.96 -24.07
C TYR A 421 33.82 2.91 -25.08
N VAL A 422 34.70 2.56 -26.02
CA VAL A 422 34.44 1.57 -27.08
C VAL A 422 35.49 0.46 -27.06
N ASP A 423 35.19 -0.66 -27.74
CA ASP A 423 36.18 -1.73 -27.90
C ASP A 423 37.42 -1.26 -28.68
N PRO A 424 38.63 -1.59 -28.22
CA PRO A 424 39.87 -1.16 -28.87
C PRO A 424 39.93 -1.49 -30.37
N GLU A 425 39.41 -2.65 -30.75
CA GLU A 425 39.36 -3.14 -32.14
C GLU A 425 38.56 -2.22 -33.08
N ASN A 426 37.61 -1.45 -32.55
CA ASN A 426 36.72 -0.59 -33.31
C ASN A 426 36.96 0.91 -33.04
N ALA A 427 37.98 1.25 -32.24
CA ALA A 427 38.22 2.62 -31.81
C ALA A 427 38.49 3.58 -32.98
N GLU A 428 39.22 3.11 -34.01
CA GLU A 428 39.50 3.92 -35.20
C GLU A 428 38.21 4.22 -35.99
N TYR A 429 37.32 3.23 -36.12
CA TYR A 429 36.02 3.40 -36.78
C TYR A 429 35.15 4.44 -36.05
N TYR A 430 35.00 4.29 -34.75
CA TYR A 430 34.15 5.16 -33.94
C TYR A 430 34.73 6.58 -33.74
N SER A 431 36.04 6.77 -33.86
CA SER A 431 36.64 8.11 -33.77
C SER A 431 36.17 9.05 -34.90
N LYS A 432 35.89 8.50 -36.08
CA LYS A 432 35.45 9.25 -37.28
C LYS A 432 34.02 9.80 -37.12
N ILE A 433 33.21 9.24 -36.23
CA ILE A 433 31.83 9.69 -35.97
C ILE A 433 31.79 11.13 -35.48
N ASN A 434 32.77 11.56 -34.67
CA ASN A 434 32.80 12.94 -34.17
C ASN A 434 32.92 13.98 -35.31
N SER A 435 33.58 13.64 -36.42
CA SER A 435 33.74 14.50 -37.59
C SER A 435 32.57 14.45 -38.60
N MET A 436 31.71 13.44 -38.56
CA MET A 436 30.62 13.27 -39.53
C MET A 436 29.49 14.31 -39.35
N SER A 437 28.77 14.59 -40.44
CA SER A 437 27.51 15.33 -40.46
C SER A 437 26.37 14.51 -39.86
N PHE A 438 25.28 15.18 -39.46
CA PHE A 438 24.12 14.48 -38.89
C PHE A 438 23.51 13.46 -39.86
N ALA A 439 23.43 13.80 -41.15
CA ALA A 439 22.90 12.90 -42.18
C ALA A 439 23.75 11.63 -42.35
N GLU A 440 25.08 11.76 -42.34
CA GLU A 440 26.00 10.62 -42.45
C GLU A 440 25.93 9.70 -41.23
N LYS A 441 25.74 10.26 -40.03
CA LYS A 441 25.58 9.49 -38.79
C LYS A 441 24.26 8.71 -38.72
N GLN A 442 23.20 9.25 -39.31
CA GLN A 442 21.92 8.53 -39.37
C GLN A 442 21.95 7.36 -40.34
N LEU A 443 22.72 7.48 -41.42
CA LEU A 443 22.94 6.38 -42.38
C LEU A 443 23.83 5.27 -41.80
N SER A 444 24.83 5.60 -40.97
CA SER A 444 25.67 4.59 -40.31
C SER A 444 24.93 3.77 -39.24
N ALA A 445 23.79 4.27 -38.74
CA ALA A 445 22.88 3.59 -37.81
C ALA A 445 21.80 2.73 -38.50
N GLY A 446 21.79 2.64 -39.85
CA GLY A 446 20.87 1.77 -40.59
C GLY A 446 19.45 2.32 -40.82
N ASN A 447 19.22 3.62 -40.60
CA ASN A 447 17.91 4.26 -40.81
C ASN A 447 17.85 5.03 -42.15
N SER A 448 16.83 4.79 -42.97
CA SER A 448 16.59 5.57 -44.21
C SER A 448 16.05 6.97 -43.90
N VAL A 449 16.75 8.00 -44.36
CA VAL A 449 16.32 9.41 -44.26
C VAL A 449 15.54 9.77 -45.53
N ALA A 450 14.26 10.10 -45.43
CA ALA A 450 13.50 10.66 -46.55
C ALA A 450 14.02 12.08 -46.89
N PRO A 451 14.05 12.48 -48.18
CA PRO A 451 14.62 13.76 -48.58
C PRO A 451 13.80 14.92 -48.02
N VAL A 452 14.50 15.94 -47.54
CA VAL A 452 13.94 17.21 -47.10
C VAL A 452 13.33 17.90 -48.32
N SER A 453 12.02 17.77 -48.50
CA SER A 453 11.29 18.65 -49.41
C SER A 453 11.36 20.07 -48.88
N GLN A 454 11.97 20.94 -49.69
CA GLN A 454 12.01 22.37 -49.55
C GLN A 454 10.60 22.91 -49.25
N VAL A 455 10.46 23.64 -48.14
CA VAL A 455 9.42 24.66 -48.03
C VAL A 455 10.13 26.00 -47.97
N ALA A 456 9.71 26.83 -48.90
CA ALA A 456 10.33 28.07 -49.34
C ALA A 456 10.51 29.09 -48.21
N GLN A 457 11.57 29.89 -48.37
CA GLN A 457 11.68 31.21 -47.77
C GLN A 457 10.49 32.07 -48.21
N THR A 458 9.69 32.51 -47.25
CA THR A 458 9.00 33.80 -47.34
C THR A 458 9.24 34.60 -46.06
N THR A 459 9.70 35.81 -46.32
CA THR A 459 10.05 37.00 -45.54
C THR A 459 9.49 37.15 -44.10
N PRO A 460 10.25 37.84 -43.22
CA PRO A 460 9.88 38.10 -41.83
C PRO A 460 8.81 39.20 -41.77
N ALA A 461 7.67 38.91 -41.15
CA ALA A 461 6.64 39.90 -40.84
C ALA A 461 6.20 39.75 -39.38
N GLU A 462 6.46 40.84 -38.66
CA GLU A 462 5.81 41.35 -37.45
C GLU A 462 5.98 40.61 -36.12
N SER A 463 6.60 41.35 -35.22
CA SER A 463 6.71 41.14 -33.77
C SER A 463 5.35 40.94 -33.11
N ASP A 464 5.17 39.81 -32.44
CA ASP A 464 4.19 39.67 -31.37
C ASP A 464 4.98 39.47 -30.07
N SER A 465 5.25 40.57 -29.37
CA SER A 465 6.17 40.68 -28.21
C SER A 465 5.67 39.97 -26.94
N ASP A 466 4.49 39.36 -26.99
CA ASP A 466 3.75 38.90 -25.81
C ASP A 466 3.76 37.38 -25.62
N TYR A 467 4.39 36.63 -26.54
CA TYR A 467 4.42 35.17 -26.49
C TYR A 467 5.82 34.57 -26.65
N ILE A 468 6.09 33.51 -25.89
CA ILE A 468 7.26 32.65 -26.02
C ILE A 468 6.81 31.35 -26.69
N THR A 469 7.59 30.83 -27.65
CA THR A 469 7.31 29.55 -28.30
C THR A 469 8.11 28.41 -27.67
N HIS A 470 7.49 27.23 -27.57
CA HIS A 470 8.10 26.01 -27.06
C HIS A 470 7.86 24.85 -28.03
N ILE A 471 8.93 24.16 -28.44
CA ILE A 471 8.83 22.98 -29.32
C ILE A 471 8.75 21.74 -28.44
N VAL A 472 7.64 21.00 -28.53
CA VAL A 472 7.38 19.78 -27.76
C VAL A 472 8.44 18.72 -28.07
N ARG A 473 9.12 18.24 -27.02
CA ARG A 473 10.15 17.20 -27.09
C ARG A 473 9.58 15.86 -26.65
N ASN A 474 10.29 14.79 -26.98
CA ASN A 474 9.90 13.45 -26.57
C ASN A 474 9.90 13.32 -25.04
N GLY A 475 8.75 12.99 -24.46
CA GLY A 475 8.54 12.89 -23.01
C GLY A 475 7.99 14.16 -22.36
N ASP A 476 7.80 15.26 -23.10
CA ASP A 476 7.18 16.46 -22.55
C ASP A 476 5.69 16.24 -22.29
N THR A 477 5.21 16.72 -21.14
CA THR A 477 3.77 16.86 -20.87
C THR A 477 3.42 18.35 -20.80
N ILE A 478 2.17 18.71 -21.09
CA ILE A 478 1.67 20.09 -20.92
C ILE A 478 1.93 20.61 -19.49
N TRP A 479 1.87 19.72 -18.50
CA TRP A 479 2.12 20.07 -17.10
C TRP A 479 3.60 20.41 -16.85
N ASP A 480 4.52 19.63 -17.40
CA ASP A 480 5.97 19.89 -17.28
C ASP A 480 6.37 21.17 -18.04
N ILE A 481 5.80 21.38 -19.23
CA ILE A 481 6.03 22.59 -20.03
C ILE A 481 5.59 23.82 -19.24
N VAL A 482 4.38 23.80 -18.66
CA VAL A 482 3.88 24.90 -17.82
C VAL A 482 4.82 25.20 -16.65
N LYS A 483 5.34 24.17 -16.00
CA LYS A 483 6.24 24.31 -14.85
C LYS A 483 7.59 24.93 -15.23
N ILE A 484 8.07 24.73 -16.46
CA ILE A 484 9.29 25.37 -16.97
C ILE A 484 9.15 26.89 -17.04
N TYR A 485 7.96 27.37 -17.43
CA TYR A 485 7.68 28.80 -17.58
C TYR A 485 7.09 29.46 -16.32
N GLY A 486 6.73 28.65 -15.32
CA GLY A 486 6.42 29.04 -13.93
C GLY A 486 5.12 29.84 -13.72
N ASN A 487 4.68 30.59 -14.73
CA ASN A 487 3.73 31.69 -14.58
C ASN A 487 2.52 31.60 -15.54
N VAL A 488 2.19 30.39 -15.99
CA VAL A 488 1.01 30.07 -16.83
C VAL A 488 0.32 28.83 -16.29
N THR A 489 -0.97 28.62 -16.56
CA THR A 489 -1.67 27.39 -16.19
C THR A 489 -1.80 26.43 -17.37
N THR A 490 -2.02 25.14 -17.09
CA THR A 490 -2.26 24.12 -18.13
C THR A 490 -3.46 24.48 -18.99
N THR A 491 -4.54 24.98 -18.38
CA THR A 491 -5.76 25.41 -19.07
C THR A 491 -5.48 26.56 -20.04
N GLU A 492 -4.70 27.56 -19.63
CA GLU A 492 -4.35 28.70 -20.48
C GLU A 492 -3.52 28.27 -21.68
N VAL A 493 -2.47 27.45 -21.48
CA VAL A 493 -1.64 26.95 -22.59
C VAL A 493 -2.45 26.09 -23.56
N LEU A 494 -3.37 25.25 -23.05
CA LEU A 494 -4.24 24.43 -23.90
C LEU A 494 -5.19 25.28 -24.74
N SER A 495 -5.84 26.27 -24.13
CA SER A 495 -6.73 27.20 -24.83
C SER A 495 -6.01 28.02 -25.89
N LEU A 496 -4.81 28.52 -25.57
CA LEU A 496 -4.00 29.37 -26.46
C LEU A 496 -3.53 28.62 -27.72
N ASN A 497 -3.43 27.29 -27.64
CA ASN A 497 -2.97 26.42 -28.72
C ASN A 497 -4.09 25.58 -29.36
N ASN A 498 -5.36 25.85 -29.01
CA ASN A 498 -6.53 25.11 -29.49
C ASN A 498 -6.46 23.59 -29.24
N ILE A 499 -5.92 23.18 -28.08
CA ILE A 499 -5.74 21.78 -27.70
C ILE A 499 -6.81 21.38 -26.68
N THR A 500 -7.71 20.48 -27.06
CA THR A 500 -8.78 19.97 -26.17
C THR A 500 -8.34 18.78 -25.31
N ASN A 501 -7.29 18.07 -25.71
CA ASN A 501 -6.74 16.94 -24.95
C ASN A 501 -5.23 17.11 -24.72
N PRO A 502 -4.77 17.32 -23.46
CA PRO A 502 -3.36 17.53 -23.12
C PRO A 502 -2.44 16.35 -23.47
N GLN A 503 -2.99 15.14 -23.65
CA GLN A 503 -2.23 13.94 -24.00
C GLN A 503 -1.99 13.79 -25.51
N LYS A 504 -2.51 14.70 -26.33
CA LYS A 504 -2.40 14.65 -27.81
C LYS A 504 -1.32 15.54 -28.40
N ILE A 505 -0.47 16.16 -27.57
CA ILE A 505 0.68 16.91 -28.07
C ILE A 505 1.66 15.97 -28.78
N LYS A 506 2.21 16.43 -29.90
CA LYS A 506 3.14 15.65 -30.72
C LYS A 506 4.54 16.22 -30.61
N VAL A 507 5.54 15.35 -30.62
CA VAL A 507 6.95 15.75 -30.70
C VAL A 507 7.16 16.58 -31.98
N GLY A 508 7.80 17.75 -31.84
CA GLY A 508 7.99 18.74 -32.90
C GLY A 508 6.88 19.78 -33.02
N GLN A 509 5.77 19.64 -32.29
CA GLN A 509 4.70 20.64 -32.25
C GLN A 509 5.16 21.91 -31.55
N VAL A 510 4.87 23.08 -32.11
CA VAL A 510 5.19 24.39 -31.51
C VAL A 510 4.00 24.88 -30.70
N LEU A 511 4.20 25.14 -29.41
CA LEU A 511 3.23 25.72 -28.50
C LEU A 511 3.54 27.19 -28.24
N LYS A 512 2.52 28.04 -28.30
CA LYS A 512 2.56 29.44 -27.84
C LYS A 512 2.30 29.50 -26.34
N ILE A 513 3.09 30.31 -25.63
CA ILE A 513 3.02 30.50 -24.17
C ILE A 513 3.02 32.00 -23.89
N LYS A 514 2.06 32.49 -23.11
CA LYS A 514 1.91 33.92 -22.83
C LYS A 514 2.99 34.42 -21.85
N LYS A 515 3.63 35.55 -22.17
CA LYS A 515 4.55 36.29 -21.28
C LYS A 515 3.73 37.32 -20.50
N ARG A 516 3.92 37.45 -19.18
CA ARG A 516 3.33 38.55 -18.41
C ARG A 516 4.44 39.52 -18.00
N VAL A 517 4.20 40.81 -18.19
CA VAL A 517 5.02 41.89 -17.63
C VAL A 517 4.56 42.05 -16.18
N ASP A 518 5.49 41.89 -15.23
CA ASP A 518 5.20 42.09 -13.82
C ASP A 518 4.72 43.55 -13.61
N SER A 519 3.55 43.71 -12.97
CA SER A 519 3.00 45.00 -12.53
C SER A 519 3.14 45.12 -11.03
#